data_AF-A0A928EW34-F1
#
_entry.id   AF-A0A928EW34-F1
#
_cell.length_a   1.000
_cell.length_b   1.000
_cell.length_c   1.000
_cell.angle_alpha   90.00
_cell.angle_beta   90.00
_cell.angle_gamma   90.00
#
_symmetry.space_group_name_H-M   'P 1'
#
loop_
_entity.id
_entity.type
_entity.pdbx_description
1 polymer ?
#
loop_
_entity_poly.entity_id
_entity_poly.type
_entity_poly.pdbx_seq_one_letter_code
_entity_poly.pdbx_strand_id
1 'polypeptide(L)'
;MARFPAQQSPRPVPWRLVLLVLCNTVLFFGIYAYFVMARGVNWLFWVYFGVLLAAALGYVLYNRAFADAACTYASLPLDWSHEKKTEFLAARDERKRRSKWLLVIIFPLSLSLMFDIIFLFFGDALRSLFESVGKGLGIW
;
A
#
# COMPACT_ATOMS: atom_id res chain seq x y z
N MET A 1 -21.60 13.90 30.57
CA MET A 1 -20.27 14.42 30.17
C MET A 1 -19.56 13.34 29.36
N ALA A 2 -19.51 13.48 28.03
CA ALA A 2 -18.80 12.54 27.16
C ALA A 2 -17.29 12.78 27.28
N ARG A 3 -16.53 11.77 27.73
CA ARG A 3 -15.05 11.82 27.71
C ARG A 3 -14.60 11.58 26.27
N PHE A 4 -14.09 12.61 25.61
CA PHE A 4 -13.38 12.44 24.34
C PHE A 4 -12.22 11.46 24.53
N PRO A 5 -11.99 10.50 23.62
CA PRO A 5 -10.86 9.59 23.72
C PRO A 5 -9.56 10.41 23.64
N ALA A 6 -8.66 10.18 24.61
CA ALA A 6 -7.37 10.85 24.70
C ALA A 6 -6.66 10.85 23.34
N GLN A 7 -6.22 12.04 22.89
CA GLN A 7 -5.39 12.21 21.70
C GLN A 7 -4.18 11.27 21.84
N GLN A 8 -4.12 10.26 20.98
CA GLN A 8 -2.95 9.39 20.88
C GLN A 8 -1.79 10.27 20.41
N SER A 9 -0.77 10.45 21.26
CA SER A 9 0.48 11.13 20.91
C SER A 9 1.04 10.54 19.59
N PRO A 10 1.55 11.37 18.66
CA PRO A 10 2.06 10.89 17.39
C PRO A 10 3.14 9.84 17.63
N ARG A 11 2.89 8.61 17.20
CA ARG A 11 3.88 7.53 17.29
C ARG A 11 5.07 7.88 16.40
N PRO A 12 6.32 7.69 16.86
CA PRO A 12 7.49 7.94 16.03
C PRO A 12 7.41 7.06 14.78
N VAL A 13 7.71 7.66 13.63
CA VAL A 13 7.70 6.96 12.35
C VAL A 13 8.83 5.92 12.36
N PRO A 14 8.54 4.63 12.08
CA PRO A 14 9.57 3.60 12.04
C PRO A 14 10.42 3.76 10.77
N TRP A 15 11.50 4.56 10.83
CA TRP A 15 12.36 4.90 9.69
C TRP A 15 12.89 3.68 8.93
N ARG A 16 13.13 2.57 9.64
CA ARG A 16 13.54 1.28 9.02
C ARG A 16 12.49 0.76 8.05
N LEU A 17 11.21 0.86 8.41
CA LEU A 17 10.11 0.45 7.55
C LEU A 17 9.98 1.38 6.35
N VAL A 18 10.15 2.70 6.56
CA VAL A 18 10.11 3.69 5.49
C VAL A 18 11.22 3.43 4.47
N LEU A 19 12.46 3.24 4.91
CA LEU A 19 13.57 2.87 4.02
C LEU A 19 13.31 1.57 3.30
N LEU A 20 12.79 0.55 4.00
CA LEU A 20 12.49 -0.74 3.40
C LEU A 20 11.43 -0.61 2.29
N VAL A 21 10.39 0.20 2.52
CA VAL A 21 9.36 0.51 1.51
C VAL A 21 9.97 1.30 0.35
N LEU A 22 10.80 2.31 0.60
CA LEU A 22 11.47 3.10 -0.44
C LEU A 22 12.40 2.23 -1.31
N CYS A 23 13.25 1.42 -0.69
CA CYS A 23 14.15 0.51 -1.39
C CYS A 23 13.36 -0.52 -2.23
N ASN A 24 12.28 -1.09 -1.68
CA ASN A 24 11.42 -1.99 -2.46
C ASN A 24 10.73 -1.25 -3.61
N THR A 25 10.30 -0.01 -3.40
CA THR A 25 9.68 0.81 -4.46
C THR A 25 10.64 1.04 -5.60
N VAL A 26 11.87 1.49 -5.31
CA VAL A 26 12.90 1.68 -6.34
C VAL A 26 13.21 0.36 -7.06
N LEU A 27 13.29 -0.75 -6.33
CA LEU A 27 13.58 -2.07 -6.90
C LEU A 27 12.46 -2.54 -7.84
N PHE A 28 11.22 -2.61 -7.35
CA PHE A 28 10.08 -3.09 -8.14
C PHE A 28 9.79 -2.16 -9.32
N PHE A 29 9.82 -0.84 -9.10
CA PHE A 29 9.63 0.14 -10.15
C PHE A 29 10.75 0.07 -11.19
N GLY A 30 12.01 -0.06 -10.76
CA GLY A 30 13.16 -0.19 -11.67
C GLY A 30 13.10 -1.44 -12.53
N ILE A 31 12.76 -2.59 -11.95
CA ILE A 31 12.52 -3.84 -12.69
C ILE A 31 11.39 -3.64 -13.70
N TYR A 32 10.27 -3.07 -13.25
CA TYR A 32 9.12 -2.81 -14.12
C TYR A 32 9.47 -1.88 -15.29
N ALA A 33 10.07 -0.71 -15.02
CA ALA A 33 10.47 0.25 -16.03
C ALA A 33 11.47 -0.33 -17.03
N TYR A 34 12.46 -1.10 -16.55
CA TYR A 34 13.44 -1.70 -17.43
C TYR A 34 12.83 -2.79 -18.34
N PHE A 35 12.12 -3.76 -17.77
CA PHE A 35 11.63 -4.90 -18.55
C PHE A 35 10.37 -4.57 -19.36
N VAL A 36 9.42 -3.83 -18.80
CA VAL A 36 8.16 -3.53 -19.47
C VAL A 36 8.32 -2.33 -20.39
N MET A 37 8.80 -1.19 -19.87
CA MET A 37 8.89 0.04 -20.68
C MET A 37 10.07 0.02 -21.67
N ALA A 38 11.28 -0.31 -21.21
CA ALA A 38 12.47 -0.22 -22.07
C ALA A 38 12.65 -1.44 -23.00
N ARG A 39 12.28 -2.64 -22.54
CA ARG A 39 12.46 -3.89 -23.30
C ARG A 39 11.18 -4.41 -23.98
N GLY A 40 10.02 -3.82 -23.69
CA GLY A 40 8.74 -4.21 -24.30
C GLY A 40 8.26 -5.61 -23.91
N VAL A 41 8.66 -6.12 -22.74
CA VAL A 41 8.30 -7.46 -22.27
C VAL A 41 6.88 -7.46 -21.71
N ASN A 42 5.89 -7.42 -22.60
CA ASN A 42 4.48 -7.17 -22.26
C ASN A 42 3.83 -8.25 -21.38
N TRP A 43 4.28 -9.50 -21.40
CA TRP A 43 3.71 -10.55 -20.53
C TRP A 43 4.02 -10.29 -19.04
N LEU A 44 5.12 -9.61 -18.76
CA LEU A 44 5.53 -9.28 -17.39
C LEU A 44 4.56 -8.30 -16.74
N PHE A 45 3.86 -7.48 -17.53
CA PHE A 45 2.76 -6.65 -17.07
C PHE A 45 1.66 -7.48 -16.40
N TRP A 46 1.20 -8.55 -17.06
CA TRP A 46 0.16 -9.43 -16.52
C TRP A 46 0.61 -10.15 -15.26
N VAL A 47 1.87 -10.54 -15.19
CA VAL A 47 2.44 -11.17 -13.98
C VAL A 47 2.44 -10.20 -12.81
N TYR A 48 2.93 -8.98 -13.00
CA TYR A 48 2.93 -7.99 -11.93
C TYR A 48 1.50 -7.67 -11.47
N PHE A 49 0.56 -7.51 -12.40
CA PHE A 49 -0.83 -7.22 -12.09
C PHE A 49 -1.49 -8.37 -11.30
N GLY A 50 -1.21 -9.62 -11.70
CA GLY A 50 -1.65 -10.81 -10.98
C GLY A 50 -1.06 -10.90 -9.57
N VAL A 51 0.22 -10.56 -9.39
CA VAL A 51 0.87 -10.51 -8.07
C VAL A 51 0.24 -9.42 -7.20
N LEU A 52 0.00 -8.22 -7.75
CA LEU A 52 -0.66 -7.14 -7.01
C LEU A 52 -2.08 -7.55 -6.58
N LEU A 53 -2.86 -8.13 -7.48
CA LEU A 53 -4.21 -8.61 -7.19
C LEU A 53 -4.20 -9.69 -6.10
N ALA A 54 -3.33 -10.69 -6.23
CA ALA A 54 -3.20 -11.77 -5.25
C ALA A 54 -2.76 -11.24 -3.88
N ALA A 55 -1.79 -10.32 -3.83
CA ALA A 55 -1.34 -9.69 -2.60
C ALA A 55 -2.45 -8.86 -1.95
N ALA A 56 -3.19 -8.07 -2.74
CA ALA A 56 -4.31 -7.27 -2.27
C ALA A 56 -5.45 -8.14 -1.73
N LEU A 57 -5.86 -9.17 -2.46
CA LEU A 57 -6.87 -10.13 -1.99
C LEU A 57 -6.40 -10.87 -0.74
N GLY A 58 -5.16 -11.35 -0.72
CA GLY A 58 -4.55 -11.97 0.46
C GLY A 58 -4.58 -11.04 1.67
N TYR A 59 -4.25 -9.76 1.47
CA TYR A 59 -4.32 -8.75 2.53
C TYR A 59 -5.74 -8.53 3.03
N VAL A 60 -6.72 -8.38 2.14
CA VAL A 60 -8.13 -8.15 2.51
C VAL A 60 -8.72 -9.38 3.21
N LEU A 61 -8.55 -10.57 2.64
CA LEU A 61 -9.09 -11.82 3.19
C LEU A 61 -8.45 -12.16 4.55
N TYR A 62 -7.13 -12.03 4.66
CA TYR A 62 -6.43 -12.28 5.91
C TYR A 62 -6.85 -11.31 7.03
N ASN A 63 -7.10 -10.04 6.69
CA ASN A 63 -7.62 -9.05 7.65
C ASN A 63 -9.15 -9.09 7.79
N ARG A 64 -9.83 -10.12 7.28
CA ARG A 64 -11.30 -10.30 7.34
C ARG A 64 -12.06 -9.05 6.87
N ALA A 65 -11.64 -8.49 5.74
CA ALA A 65 -12.18 -7.25 5.18
C ALA A 65 -12.24 -6.09 6.18
N PHE A 66 -11.32 -6.06 7.16
CA PHE A 66 -11.23 -5.05 8.21
C PHE A 66 -12.44 -4.97 9.15
N ALA A 67 -13.29 -5.99 9.20
CA ALA A 67 -14.47 -6.02 10.08
C ALA A 67 -14.13 -5.75 11.55
N ASP A 68 -12.96 -6.21 12.00
CA ASP A 68 -12.50 -6.06 13.39
C ASP A 68 -11.69 -4.76 13.63
N ALA A 69 -11.56 -3.86 12.65
CA ALA A 69 -10.60 -2.77 12.71
C ALA A 69 -10.89 -1.76 13.83
N ALA A 70 -12.16 -1.54 14.18
CA ALA A 70 -12.60 -0.61 15.22
C ALA A 70 -13.04 -1.28 16.54
N CYS A 71 -12.97 -2.61 16.65
CA CYS A 71 -13.38 -3.31 17.87
C CYS A 71 -12.46 -2.96 19.05
N THR A 72 -13.08 -2.58 20.16
CA THR A 72 -12.46 -2.32 21.46
C THR A 72 -12.99 -3.32 22.49
N TYR A 73 -12.30 -3.46 23.62
CA TYR A 73 -12.73 -4.37 24.68
C TYR A 73 -14.19 -4.17 25.11
N ALA A 74 -14.63 -2.90 25.14
CA ALA A 74 -15.99 -2.50 25.49
C ALA A 74 -17.02 -2.75 24.38
N SER A 75 -16.60 -2.85 23.12
CA SER A 75 -17.50 -3.15 22.00
C SER A 75 -17.72 -4.65 21.79
N LEU A 76 -17.09 -5.50 22.60
CA LEU A 76 -17.25 -6.94 22.54
C LEU A 76 -18.47 -7.39 23.37
N PRO A 77 -19.16 -8.48 22.98
CA PRO A 77 -20.35 -8.96 23.66
C PRO A 77 -20.16 -9.14 25.17
N LEU A 78 -21.15 -8.76 25.98
CA LEU A 78 -21.06 -8.77 27.45
C LEU A 78 -21.02 -10.20 28.02
N ASP A 79 -21.57 -11.17 27.29
CA ASP A 79 -21.60 -12.60 27.60
C ASP A 79 -20.25 -13.31 27.40
N TRP A 80 -19.29 -12.66 26.73
CA TRP A 80 -17.95 -13.24 26.56
C TRP A 80 -17.14 -13.13 27.86
N SER A 81 -16.47 -14.23 28.23
CA SER A 81 -15.50 -14.23 29.31
C SER A 81 -14.35 -13.26 29.05
N HIS A 82 -13.72 -12.77 30.12
CA HIS A 82 -12.56 -11.88 30.02
C HIS A 82 -11.44 -12.48 29.15
N GLU A 83 -11.19 -13.78 29.32
CA GLU A 83 -10.17 -14.55 28.59
C GLU A 83 -10.46 -14.61 27.08
N LYS A 84 -11.72 -14.86 26.70
CA LYS A 84 -12.13 -14.90 25.29
C LYS A 84 -12.01 -13.54 24.61
N LYS A 85 -12.31 -12.45 25.33
CA LYS A 85 -12.11 -11.08 24.81
C LYS A 85 -10.64 -10.76 24.60
N THR A 86 -9.77 -11.16 25.52
CA THR A 86 -8.33 -10.94 25.38
C THR A 86 -7.73 -11.74 24.23
N GLU A 87 -8.13 -12.99 24.07
CA GLU A 87 -7.66 -13.85 22.98
C GLU A 87 -8.07 -13.28 21.61
N PHE A 88 -9.31 -12.82 21.48
CA PHE A 88 -9.80 -12.21 20.24
C PHE A 88 -8.99 -10.96 19.84
N LEU A 89 -8.71 -10.08 20.81
CA LEU A 89 -7.92 -8.86 20.57
C LEU A 89 -6.46 -9.19 20.24
N ALA A 90 -5.85 -10.16 20.95
CA ALA A 90 -4.49 -10.61 20.66
C ALA A 90 -4.38 -11.21 19.25
N ALA A 91 -5.35 -12.04 18.85
CA ALA A 91 -5.40 -12.61 17.50
C ALA A 91 -5.54 -11.53 16.42
N ARG A 92 -6.31 -10.47 16.69
CA ARG A 92 -6.43 -9.30 15.79
C ARG A 92 -5.10 -8.55 15.66
N ASP A 93 -4.42 -8.29 16.76
CA ASP A 93 -3.14 -7.58 16.74
C ASP A 93 -2.05 -8.38 16.03
N GLU A 94 -2.07 -9.71 16.18
CA GLU A 94 -1.17 -10.60 15.43
C GLU A 94 -1.45 -10.56 13.93
N ARG A 95 -2.74 -10.57 13.52
CA ARG A 95 -3.12 -10.42 12.11
C ARG A 95 -2.62 -9.10 11.53
N LYS A 96 -2.80 -7.99 12.26
CA LYS A 96 -2.27 -6.67 11.86
C LYS A 96 -0.75 -6.67 11.75
N ARG A 97 -0.05 -7.34 12.66
CA ARG A 97 1.42 -7.42 12.64
C ARG A 97 1.93 -8.20 11.43
N ARG A 98 1.33 -9.34 11.14
CA ARG A 98 1.73 -10.19 9.99
C ARG A 98 1.37 -9.56 8.65
N SER A 99 0.22 -8.91 8.55
CA SER A 99 -0.24 -8.32 7.29
C SER A 99 0.53 -7.06 6.87
N LYS A 100 1.31 -6.43 7.77
CA LYS A 100 2.22 -5.33 7.43
C LYS A 100 3.25 -5.70 6.38
N TRP A 101 3.69 -6.96 6.31
CA TRP A 101 4.63 -7.41 5.30
C TRP A 101 4.04 -7.38 3.88
N LEU A 102 2.75 -7.63 3.74
CA LEU A 102 2.08 -7.53 2.44
C LEU A 102 2.05 -6.08 1.94
N LEU A 103 1.96 -5.09 2.83
CA LEU A 103 2.00 -3.67 2.45
C LEU A 103 3.33 -3.26 1.82
N VAL A 104 4.44 -3.92 2.20
CA VAL A 104 5.76 -3.69 1.58
C VAL A 104 5.75 -4.06 0.09
N ILE A 105 4.89 -4.99 -0.34
CA ILE A 105 4.76 -5.42 -1.73
C ILE A 105 3.62 -4.66 -2.43
N ILE A 106 2.47 -4.53 -1.77
CA ILE A 106 1.28 -3.87 -2.35
C ILE A 106 1.58 -2.40 -2.65
N PHE A 107 2.22 -1.68 -1.73
CA PHE A 107 2.48 -0.26 -1.89
C PHE A 107 3.33 0.07 -3.14
N PRO A 108 4.53 -0.53 -3.33
CA PRO A 108 5.34 -0.23 -4.52
C PRO A 108 4.68 -0.67 -5.82
N LEU A 109 4.02 -1.82 -5.85
CA LEU A 109 3.30 -2.27 -7.05
C LEU A 109 2.11 -1.36 -7.38
N SER A 110 1.40 -0.85 -6.37
CA SER A 110 0.32 0.11 -6.57
C SER A 110 0.83 1.45 -7.10
N LEU A 111 2.02 1.88 -6.66
CA LEU A 111 2.67 3.08 -7.21
C LEU A 111 3.06 2.91 -8.67
N SER A 112 3.63 1.75 -9.05
CA SER A 112 3.89 1.44 -10.45
C SER A 112 2.60 1.48 -11.27
N LEU A 113 1.51 0.89 -10.76
CA LEU A 113 0.21 0.92 -11.44
C LEU A 113 -0.33 2.34 -11.61
N MET A 114 -0.21 3.16 -10.58
CA MET A 114 -0.65 4.54 -10.63
C MET A 114 0.15 5.33 -11.69
N PHE A 115 1.46 5.07 -11.80
CA PHE A 115 2.30 5.66 -12.83
C PHE A 115 1.88 5.22 -14.23
N ASP A 116 1.57 3.92 -14.42
CA ASP A 116 1.05 3.39 -15.68
C ASP A 116 -0.24 4.09 -16.10
N ILE A 117 -1.18 4.25 -15.16
CA ILE A 117 -2.46 4.93 -15.40
C ILE A 117 -2.20 6.39 -15.80
N ILE A 118 -1.31 7.10 -15.08
CA ILE A 118 -0.96 8.47 -15.42
C ILE A 118 -0.37 8.56 -16.83
N PHE A 119 0.56 7.68 -17.19
CA PHE A 119 1.13 7.67 -18.54
C PHE A 119 0.12 7.27 -19.62
N LEU A 120 -0.79 6.34 -19.32
CA LEU A 120 -1.80 5.88 -20.27
C LEU A 120 -2.83 6.98 -20.58
N PHE A 121 -3.29 7.72 -19.58
CA PHE A 121 -4.34 8.73 -19.74
C PHE A 121 -3.80 10.15 -19.99
N PHE A 122 -2.64 10.48 -19.42
CA PHE A 122 -2.06 11.82 -19.48
C PHE A 122 -0.71 11.84 -20.20
N GLY A 123 -0.25 10.74 -20.80
CA GLY A 123 1.05 10.68 -21.46
C GLY A 123 1.25 11.75 -22.53
N ASP A 124 0.27 11.93 -23.41
CA ASP A 124 0.33 12.94 -24.48
C ASP A 124 0.27 14.37 -23.93
N ALA A 125 -0.55 14.60 -22.90
CA ALA A 125 -0.65 15.88 -22.21
C ALA A 125 0.67 16.22 -21.48
N LEU A 126 1.28 15.24 -20.82
CA LEU A 126 2.56 15.40 -20.16
C LEU A 126 3.66 15.65 -21.19
N ARG A 127 3.69 14.91 -22.29
CA ARG A 127 4.67 15.08 -23.36
C ARG A 127 4.59 16.49 -23.96
N SER A 128 3.39 16.95 -24.30
CA SER A 128 3.19 18.31 -24.84
C SER A 128 3.56 19.40 -23.83
N LEU A 129 3.25 19.20 -22.55
CA LEU A 129 3.67 20.09 -21.47
C LEU A 129 5.20 20.15 -21.35
N PHE A 130 5.89 19.00 -21.31
CA PHE A 130 7.35 18.96 -21.25
C PHE A 130 8.01 19.58 -22.47
N GLU A 131 7.47 19.38 -23.68
CA GLU A 131 7.97 20.04 -24.89
C GLU A 131 7.80 21.56 -24.83
N SER A 132 6.66 22.05 -24.32
CA SER A 132 6.40 23.49 -24.17
C SER A 132 7.33 24.14 -23.13
N VAL A 133 7.57 23.46 -22.01
CA VAL A 133 8.48 23.91 -20.95
C VAL A 133 9.93 23.85 -21.42
N GLY A 134 10.32 22.79 -22.14
CA GLY A 134 11.65 22.62 -22.69
C GLY A 134 12.03 23.71 -23.69
N LYS A 135 11.10 24.07 -24.59
CA LYS A 135 11.26 25.21 -25.50
C LYS A 135 11.31 26.54 -24.75
N GLY A 136 10.49 26.70 -23.70
CA GLY A 136 10.49 27.90 -22.86
C GLY A 136 11.78 28.11 -22.05
N LEU A 137 12.49 27.03 -21.72
CA LEU A 137 13.76 27.06 -20.99
C LEU A 137 15.00 27.03 -21.92
N GLY A 138 14.81 26.95 -23.24
CA GLY A 138 15.90 26.94 -24.23
C GLY A 138 16.79 25.69 -24.17
N ILE A 139 16.27 24.58 -23.64
CA ILE A 139 17.02 23.31 -23.50
C ILE A 139 16.87 22.46 -24.78
N TRP A 140 15.92 22.79 -25.65
CA TRP A 140 15.64 22.14 -26.93
C TRP A 140 15.18 23.15 -28.00
#